data_AF-A0A947BQP6-F1
#
_entry.id   AF-A0A947BQP6-F1
#
_cell.length_a   1.000
_cell.length_b   1.000
_cell.length_c   1.000
_cell.angle_alpha   90.00
_cell.angle_beta   90.00
_cell.angle_gamma   90.00
#
_symmetry.space_group_name_H-M   'P 1'
#
loop_
_entity.id
_entity.type
_entity.pdbx_description
1 polymer ?
#
loop_
_entity_poly.entity_id
_entity_poly.type
_entity_poly.pdbx_seq_one_letter_code
_entity_poly.pdbx_strand_id
1 'polypeptide(L)'
;PITNNSWGGGKKSLTLQRAIENSNSLFVASAGNWNTSKVQYPAGYSSDNVISVAASDANDEKASFSNYGSRWVDLAAPGVEILSSLPGNDYDYKNGTSMAAPHVSGVAAMVMAEYAGLSPVEVKAYIMDSVDLLPAFNGITVSGGRLNAHAAIGGGGAPEEDIIAPAAVTNLGYTPNSATPNSVELTWTATADNNDDAASGPAFHYDLRYSTEPDIFATDWDMATPVDGEPSPQASGATETMVVPTLQGGTQYYFALKVLDEAGNESPLSNMAMATTLASSWLTGIVDDSARVGFYQSIALQPGTEYPAIAYSDETNGDVRFAQWDGGSWNRVVVGSGGPGVSMAFDPKGNPSISYGWGKLYFAHFNGESWSVEVIERNGAYNDVTSLAYHPDGYPCIAYRGKHADLILACNAEDGWDKQVVLEVGAAKYKSLAFDLSGFPVIAFSDDFDGDNTIDALRYAHWNGVAWDIETIDEGIEGIGVFPSLVMDPLTGESMVADRSNGMIRFFYRDGDSWSRVEINDGMGSDSDTNMAIVSSGMPYISYSTYDPPALKVAHPVTAGSYDEWEIQTVENVRVMWRTSIAINSSGLPVIGYGDTAIDILKWAERLEP
;
A
#
# COMPACT_ATOMS: atom_id res chain seq x y z
N PRO A 1 33.35 19.58 2.99
CA PRO A 1 33.85 18.35 2.32
C PRO A 1 32.85 17.87 1.27
N ILE A 2 33.27 17.05 0.30
CA ILE A 2 32.37 16.41 -0.67
C ILE A 2 32.39 14.91 -0.40
N THR A 3 31.22 14.29 -0.35
CA THR A 3 31.09 12.84 -0.21
C THR A 3 30.40 12.29 -1.45
N ASN A 4 31.03 11.30 -2.08
CA ASN A 4 30.43 10.53 -3.17
C ASN A 4 29.74 9.30 -2.58
N ASN A 5 28.42 9.26 -2.70
CA ASN A 5 27.55 8.23 -2.15
C ASN A 5 26.91 7.43 -3.29
N SER A 6 27.75 6.67 -4.01
CA SER A 6 27.35 5.73 -5.07
C SER A 6 26.64 4.47 -4.53
N TRP A 7 25.88 4.61 -3.45
CA TRP A 7 25.16 3.56 -2.74
C TRP A 7 23.72 4.03 -2.47
N GLY A 8 22.82 3.07 -2.30
CA GLY A 8 21.40 3.34 -2.04
C GLY A 8 20.65 2.05 -1.71
N GLY A 9 19.32 2.14 -1.65
CA GLY A 9 18.44 0.99 -1.41
C GLY A 9 18.11 0.72 0.06
N GLY A 10 18.50 1.61 0.98
CA GLY A 10 18.03 1.60 2.37
C GLY A 10 16.70 2.35 2.56
N LYS A 11 15.96 2.04 3.64
CA LYS A 11 14.78 2.81 4.05
C LYS A 11 15.17 4.24 4.46
N LYS A 12 14.21 5.18 4.41
CA LYS A 12 14.38 6.53 5.00
C LYS A 12 14.82 6.38 6.46
N SER A 13 15.88 7.05 6.85
CA SER A 13 16.39 7.05 8.22
C SER A 13 16.53 8.48 8.70
N LEU A 14 15.67 8.87 9.64
CA LEU A 14 15.72 10.22 10.22
C LEU A 14 17.07 10.51 10.90
N THR A 15 17.71 9.48 11.47
CA THR A 15 19.05 9.61 12.06
C THR A 15 20.10 9.89 10.99
N LEU A 16 20.04 9.20 9.84
CA LEU A 16 20.95 9.46 8.73
C LEU A 16 20.69 10.83 8.11
N GLN A 17 19.43 11.20 7.90
CA GLN A 17 19.04 12.52 7.41
C GLN A 17 19.60 13.63 8.30
N ARG A 18 19.37 13.55 9.62
CA ARG A 18 19.93 14.52 10.58
C ARG A 18 21.46 14.53 10.57
N ALA A 19 22.11 13.39 10.40
CA ALA A 19 23.57 13.34 10.31
C ALA A 19 24.08 14.03 9.03
N ILE A 20 23.38 13.89 7.91
CA ILE A 20 23.66 14.59 6.66
C ILE A 20 23.46 16.09 6.84
N GLU A 21 22.29 16.53 7.31
CA GLU A 21 21.94 17.94 7.50
C GLU A 21 22.90 18.67 8.46
N ASN A 22 23.34 17.99 9.52
CA ASN A 22 24.31 18.55 10.47
C ASN A 22 25.76 18.40 10.01
N SER A 23 26.01 17.78 8.86
CA SER A 23 27.35 17.74 8.28
C SER A 23 27.58 19.01 7.46
N ASN A 24 28.73 19.67 7.65
CA ASN A 24 29.16 20.73 6.75
C ASN A 24 29.75 20.16 5.44
N SER A 25 29.10 19.13 4.88
CA SER A 25 29.54 18.40 3.70
C SER A 25 28.45 18.34 2.65
N LEU A 26 28.84 18.35 1.39
CA LEU A 26 27.96 18.08 0.25
C LEU A 26 27.88 16.57 0.02
N PHE A 27 26.66 16.04 -0.02
CA PHE A 27 26.36 14.62 -0.26
C PHE A 27 25.87 14.43 -1.69
N VAL A 28 26.71 13.87 -2.54
CA VAL A 28 26.33 13.54 -3.92
C VAL A 28 25.90 12.08 -3.95
N ALA A 29 24.63 11.80 -4.24
CA ALA A 29 24.01 10.50 -4.06
C ALA A 29 23.39 9.96 -5.37
N SER A 30 23.59 8.68 -5.63
CA SER A 30 23.03 8.00 -6.81
C SER A 30 21.52 7.75 -6.65
N ALA A 31 20.71 8.05 -7.67
CA ALA A 31 19.25 7.89 -7.63
C ALA A 31 18.76 6.43 -7.69
N GLY A 32 19.59 5.49 -8.13
CA GLY A 32 19.24 4.07 -8.27
C GLY A 32 19.00 3.62 -9.71
N ASN A 33 18.91 2.30 -9.91
CA ASN A 33 18.98 1.66 -11.23
C ASN A 33 17.80 0.70 -11.54
N TRP A 34 16.57 1.05 -11.16
CA TRP A 34 15.36 0.22 -11.33
C TRP A 34 14.33 0.79 -12.32
N ASN A 35 14.65 1.89 -13.01
CA ASN A 35 13.74 2.60 -13.91
C ASN A 35 12.39 2.95 -13.28
N THR A 36 12.43 3.48 -12.05
CA THR A 36 11.22 3.82 -11.29
C THR A 36 11.28 5.24 -10.75
N SER A 37 10.12 5.83 -10.53
CA SER A 37 9.95 7.10 -9.80
C SER A 37 10.02 6.96 -8.29
N LYS A 38 10.07 5.72 -7.75
CA LYS A 38 10.12 5.45 -6.32
C LYS A 38 11.38 6.05 -5.69
N VAL A 39 11.16 6.90 -4.69
CA VAL A 39 12.21 7.59 -3.92
C VAL A 39 13.17 6.58 -3.27
N GLN A 40 14.47 6.86 -3.35
CA GLN A 40 15.51 6.02 -2.73
C GLN A 40 16.50 6.83 -1.91
N TYR A 41 16.90 6.30 -0.76
CA TYR A 41 17.80 7.00 0.15
C TYR A 41 19.26 6.52 -0.01
N PRO A 42 20.26 7.41 0.05
CA PRO A 42 20.14 8.78 0.57
C PRO A 42 19.76 9.88 -0.46
N ALA A 43 19.65 9.57 -1.75
CA ALA A 43 19.32 10.57 -2.78
C ALA A 43 18.00 11.31 -2.46
N GLY A 44 16.94 10.58 -2.14
CA GLY A 44 15.62 11.12 -1.83
C GLY A 44 15.47 11.94 -0.55
N TYR A 45 16.55 12.27 0.18
CA TYR A 45 16.44 13.22 1.28
C TYR A 45 16.30 14.64 0.73
N SER A 46 15.25 15.35 1.16
CA SER A 46 15.01 16.77 0.87
C SER A 46 15.92 17.69 1.69
N SER A 47 17.20 17.33 1.84
CA SER A 47 18.19 18.08 2.61
C SER A 47 19.01 18.97 1.68
N ASP A 48 19.18 20.25 2.03
CA ASP A 48 19.81 21.27 1.16
C ASP A 48 21.23 20.92 0.70
N ASN A 49 21.93 20.07 1.44
CA ASN A 49 23.29 19.62 1.14
C ASN A 49 23.36 18.24 0.47
N VAL A 50 22.27 17.75 -0.13
CA VAL A 50 22.23 16.52 -0.95
C VAL A 50 22.02 16.87 -2.43
N ILE A 51 22.79 16.25 -3.33
CA ILE A 51 22.55 16.25 -4.78
C ILE A 51 22.22 14.83 -5.24
N SER A 52 21.03 14.63 -5.77
CA SER A 52 20.52 13.37 -6.31
C SER A 52 20.79 13.23 -7.81
N VAL A 53 21.42 12.13 -8.20
CA VAL A 53 22.00 11.99 -9.53
C VAL A 53 21.39 10.83 -10.32
N ALA A 54 20.66 11.16 -11.38
CA ALA A 54 20.25 10.22 -12.44
C ALA A 54 21.41 9.92 -13.42
N ALA A 55 21.29 8.84 -14.19
CA ALA A 55 22.27 8.45 -15.20
C ALA A 55 21.78 8.82 -16.61
N SER A 56 22.64 9.48 -17.38
CA SER A 56 22.47 9.70 -18.82
C SER A 56 23.35 8.75 -19.63
N ASP A 57 22.98 8.53 -20.89
CA ASP A 57 23.82 7.86 -21.89
C ASP A 57 24.57 8.84 -22.81
N ALA A 58 25.31 8.31 -23.77
CA ALA A 58 26.12 9.10 -24.71
C ALA A 58 25.29 9.89 -25.75
N ASN A 59 23.98 9.66 -25.83
CA ASN A 59 23.06 10.39 -26.70
C ASN A 59 22.26 11.46 -25.95
N ASP A 60 22.61 11.73 -24.68
CA ASP A 60 21.87 12.64 -23.81
C ASP A 60 20.46 12.21 -23.45
N GLU A 61 20.22 10.91 -23.50
CA GLU A 61 18.99 10.29 -23.04
C GLU A 61 19.11 9.78 -21.61
N LYS A 62 17.97 9.67 -20.90
CA LYS A 62 17.93 8.96 -19.61
C LYS A 62 18.33 7.50 -19.84
N ALA A 63 19.34 7.04 -19.10
CA ALA A 63 19.70 5.63 -19.13
C ALA A 63 18.48 4.77 -18.79
N SER A 64 18.26 3.68 -19.55
CA SER A 64 17.06 2.86 -19.46
C SER A 64 16.81 2.30 -18.05
N PHE A 65 17.87 2.12 -17.26
CA PHE A 65 17.80 1.67 -15.88
C PHE A 65 17.67 2.80 -14.85
N SER A 66 17.97 4.06 -15.18
CA SER A 66 18.04 5.13 -14.18
C SER A 66 16.67 5.36 -13.54
N ASN A 67 16.65 5.42 -12.21
CA ASN A 67 15.54 6.02 -11.47
C ASN A 67 15.43 7.51 -11.81
N TYR A 68 14.24 8.06 -11.57
CA TYR A 68 13.87 9.43 -11.95
C TYR A 68 12.85 10.00 -10.96
N GLY A 69 12.56 11.30 -11.05
CA GLY A 69 11.50 11.96 -10.30
C GLY A 69 11.70 13.47 -10.29
N SER A 70 10.74 14.20 -10.85
CA SER A 70 10.76 15.68 -10.95
C SER A 70 10.82 16.39 -9.60
N ARG A 71 10.49 15.71 -8.50
CA ARG A 71 10.46 16.29 -7.14
C ARG A 71 11.63 15.85 -6.23
N TRP A 72 12.48 14.90 -6.64
CA TRP A 72 13.52 14.35 -5.74
C TRP A 72 14.84 13.97 -6.40
N VAL A 73 14.89 13.82 -7.72
CA VAL A 73 16.15 13.61 -8.45
C VAL A 73 16.60 14.94 -9.02
N ASP A 74 17.70 15.48 -8.51
CA ASP A 74 18.14 16.83 -8.82
C ASP A 74 18.54 16.98 -10.30
N LEU A 75 19.49 16.17 -10.79
CA LEU A 75 20.04 16.30 -12.15
C LEU A 75 20.52 14.95 -12.73
N ALA A 76 20.76 14.89 -14.03
CA ALA A 76 21.38 13.75 -14.69
C ALA A 76 22.88 13.93 -14.93
N ALA A 77 23.67 12.85 -14.90
CA ALA A 77 25.08 12.88 -15.30
C ALA A 77 25.48 11.60 -16.04
N PRO A 78 26.59 11.60 -16.81
CA PRO A 78 27.03 10.44 -17.57
C PRO A 78 27.18 9.18 -16.70
N GLY A 79 26.40 8.15 -17.01
CA GLY A 79 26.35 6.91 -16.23
C GLY A 79 26.32 5.63 -17.05
N VAL A 80 26.42 5.72 -18.38
CA VAL A 80 26.48 4.56 -19.29
C VAL A 80 27.83 4.54 -19.99
N GLU A 81 28.42 3.34 -20.09
CA GLU A 81 29.73 3.08 -20.71
C GLU A 81 30.84 3.98 -20.13
N ILE A 82 30.90 4.08 -18.81
CA ILE A 82 31.92 4.86 -18.11
C ILE A 82 33.15 4.00 -17.85
N LEU A 83 34.29 4.37 -18.43
CA LEU A 83 35.56 3.71 -18.21
C LEU A 83 35.99 3.85 -16.74
N SER A 84 36.04 2.74 -16.03
CA SER A 84 36.25 2.68 -14.58
C SER A 84 37.46 1.80 -14.25
N SER A 85 38.20 2.16 -13.21
CA SER A 85 39.30 1.35 -12.70
C SER A 85 38.79 0.16 -11.89
N LEU A 86 39.43 -0.99 -12.05
CA LEU A 86 39.13 -2.23 -11.35
C LEU A 86 40.33 -2.71 -10.51
N PRO A 87 40.09 -3.52 -9.46
CA PRO A 87 41.15 -4.22 -8.75
C PRO A 87 42.02 -5.03 -9.71
N GLY A 88 43.33 -5.09 -9.42
CA GLY A 88 44.28 -5.83 -10.26
C GLY A 88 44.91 -5.01 -11.39
N ASN A 89 44.85 -3.67 -11.33
CA ASN A 89 45.43 -2.76 -12.34
C ASN A 89 44.77 -2.94 -13.73
N ASP A 90 43.43 -2.99 -13.73
CA ASP A 90 42.62 -3.19 -14.92
C ASP A 90 41.57 -2.08 -15.09
N TYR A 91 40.96 -2.02 -16.27
CA TYR A 91 39.91 -1.06 -16.61
C TYR A 91 38.76 -1.76 -17.32
N ASP A 92 37.53 -1.33 -17.03
CA ASP A 92 36.33 -1.84 -17.70
C ASP A 92 35.25 -0.75 -17.78
N TYR A 93 34.35 -0.89 -18.74
CA TYR A 93 33.20 0.01 -18.88
C TYR A 93 32.08 -0.43 -17.93
N LYS A 94 31.57 0.51 -17.13
CA LYS A 94 30.49 0.27 -16.16
C LYS A 94 29.29 1.17 -16.42
N ASN A 95 28.13 0.68 -16.02
CA ASN A 95 26.85 1.36 -16.11
C ASN A 95 26.25 1.54 -14.71
N GLY A 96 25.69 2.70 -14.42
CA GLY A 96 24.94 2.95 -13.20
C GLY A 96 24.87 4.42 -12.81
N THR A 97 23.87 4.79 -12.03
CA THR A 97 23.86 6.06 -11.27
C THR A 97 25.05 6.14 -10.30
N SER A 98 25.61 5.00 -9.90
CA SER A 98 26.89 4.89 -9.19
C SER A 98 28.09 5.45 -9.97
N MET A 99 28.04 5.45 -11.30
CA MET A 99 29.05 6.05 -12.19
C MET A 99 28.73 7.51 -12.51
N ALA A 100 27.45 7.91 -12.44
CA ALA A 100 27.03 9.30 -12.60
C ALA A 100 27.41 10.18 -11.39
N ALA A 101 27.15 9.70 -10.16
CA ALA A 101 27.47 10.42 -8.92
C ALA A 101 28.93 10.93 -8.79
N PRO A 102 29.98 10.17 -9.16
CA PRO A 102 31.35 10.67 -9.08
C PRO A 102 31.65 11.78 -10.10
N HIS A 103 30.95 11.85 -11.24
CA HIS A 103 31.08 13.00 -12.16
C HIS A 103 30.60 14.29 -11.49
N VAL A 104 29.43 14.25 -10.86
CA VAL A 104 28.87 15.40 -10.10
C VAL A 104 29.77 15.76 -8.93
N SER A 105 30.31 14.76 -8.21
CA SER A 105 31.28 14.99 -7.13
C SER A 105 32.56 15.67 -7.61
N GLY A 106 33.03 15.31 -8.82
CA GLY A 106 34.19 15.94 -9.46
C GLY A 106 33.93 17.39 -9.82
N VAL A 107 32.76 17.70 -10.40
CA VAL A 107 32.36 19.08 -10.71
C VAL A 107 32.20 19.91 -9.44
N ALA A 108 31.59 19.36 -8.38
CA ALA A 108 31.53 20.04 -7.08
C ALA A 108 32.92 20.41 -6.54
N ALA A 109 33.92 19.53 -6.73
CA ALA A 109 35.29 19.82 -6.34
C ALA A 109 35.92 20.94 -7.19
N MET A 110 35.59 21.00 -8.49
CA MET A 110 36.01 22.09 -9.37
C MET A 110 35.37 23.43 -8.96
N VAL A 111 34.07 23.44 -8.67
CA VAL A 111 33.35 24.63 -8.17
C VAL A 111 33.97 25.14 -6.87
N MET A 112 34.25 24.26 -5.90
CA MET A 112 34.92 24.65 -4.65
C MET A 112 36.36 25.14 -4.84
N ALA A 113 37.05 24.69 -5.91
CA ALA A 113 38.40 25.12 -6.22
C ALA A 113 38.43 26.51 -6.89
N GLU A 114 37.44 26.80 -7.74
CA GLU A 114 37.29 28.09 -8.42
C GLU A 114 36.75 29.15 -7.47
N TYR A 115 35.70 28.81 -6.70
CA TYR A 115 35.00 29.72 -5.80
C TYR A 115 35.32 29.38 -4.34
N ALA A 116 36.38 29.99 -3.81
CA ALA A 116 36.82 29.75 -2.45
C ALA A 116 35.81 30.25 -1.41
N GLY A 117 35.47 29.40 -0.44
CA GLY A 117 34.66 29.76 0.72
C GLY A 117 33.16 29.46 0.61
N LEU A 118 32.70 28.87 -0.50
CA LEU A 118 31.31 28.45 -0.65
C LEU A 118 30.93 27.35 0.37
N SER A 119 29.71 27.46 0.88
CA SER A 119 29.03 26.42 1.64
C SER A 119 28.57 25.27 0.72
N PRO A 120 28.28 24.07 1.27
CA PRO A 120 27.73 22.97 0.49
C PRO A 120 26.47 23.33 -0.31
N VAL A 121 25.58 24.13 0.28
CA VAL A 121 24.32 24.57 -0.35
C VAL A 121 24.59 25.47 -1.54
N GLU A 122 25.52 26.43 -1.41
CA GLU A 122 25.91 27.30 -2.52
C GLU A 122 26.58 26.49 -3.64
N VAL A 123 27.41 25.50 -3.31
CA VAL A 123 28.00 24.61 -4.34
C VAL A 123 26.94 23.80 -5.07
N LYS A 124 25.89 23.32 -4.37
CA LYS A 124 24.74 22.68 -5.02
C LYS A 124 24.06 23.65 -6.00
N ALA A 125 23.76 24.87 -5.56
CA ALA A 125 23.13 25.88 -6.40
C ALA A 125 23.92 26.13 -7.70
N TYR A 126 25.23 26.39 -7.60
CA TYR A 126 26.10 26.58 -8.78
C TYR A 126 26.04 25.40 -9.77
N ILE A 127 25.95 24.17 -9.29
CA ILE A 127 25.84 22.99 -10.16
C ILE A 127 24.47 22.92 -10.81
N MET A 128 23.40 23.13 -10.03
CA MET A 128 22.02 23.08 -10.51
C MET A 128 21.74 24.16 -11.56
N ASP A 129 22.24 25.38 -11.34
CA ASP A 129 22.03 26.53 -12.23
C ASP A 129 22.87 26.48 -13.52
N SER A 130 23.71 25.45 -13.65
CA SER A 130 24.68 25.33 -14.75
C SER A 130 24.45 24.14 -15.65
N VAL A 131 23.38 23.35 -15.45
CA VAL A 131 23.12 22.16 -16.26
C VAL A 131 22.86 22.49 -17.73
N ASP A 132 23.14 21.53 -18.62
CA ASP A 132 22.62 21.55 -19.98
C ASP A 132 21.17 21.05 -19.95
N LEU A 133 20.24 21.95 -20.19
CA LEU A 133 18.81 21.65 -20.30
C LEU A 133 18.55 20.82 -21.56
N LEU A 134 17.91 19.67 -21.39
CA LEU A 134 17.72 18.70 -22.47
C LEU A 134 16.32 18.09 -22.38
N PRO A 135 15.59 17.96 -23.52
CA PRO A 135 14.21 17.44 -23.52
C PRO A 135 14.06 16.08 -22.82
N ALA A 136 15.09 15.22 -22.90
CA ALA A 136 15.10 13.89 -22.30
C ALA A 136 15.00 13.90 -20.77
N PHE A 137 15.34 15.02 -20.11
CA PHE A 137 15.31 15.15 -18.64
C PHE A 137 14.14 16.00 -18.13
N ASN A 138 13.33 16.55 -19.03
CA ASN A 138 12.12 17.30 -18.69
C ASN A 138 11.08 16.40 -17.98
N GLY A 139 10.54 16.86 -16.86
CA GLY A 139 9.55 16.14 -16.06
C GLY A 139 10.07 14.89 -15.33
N ILE A 140 11.36 14.58 -15.42
CA ILE A 140 11.95 13.38 -14.80
C ILE A 140 13.15 13.68 -13.88
N THR A 141 13.64 14.92 -13.85
CA THR A 141 14.59 15.46 -12.85
C THR A 141 14.17 16.88 -12.48
N VAL A 142 14.59 17.38 -11.31
CA VAL A 142 14.28 18.72 -10.82
C VAL A 142 14.84 19.78 -11.77
N SER A 143 16.10 19.64 -12.19
CA SER A 143 16.76 20.62 -13.06
C SER A 143 16.39 20.51 -14.54
N GLY A 144 15.71 19.43 -14.95
CA GLY A 144 15.46 19.18 -16.37
C GLY A 144 16.71 18.95 -17.22
N GLY A 145 17.88 18.74 -16.60
CA GLY A 145 19.15 18.86 -17.30
C GLY A 145 20.25 17.90 -16.86
N ARG A 146 21.28 17.85 -17.72
CA ARG A 146 22.49 17.06 -17.52
C ARG A 146 23.62 17.95 -16.99
N LEU A 147 24.44 17.43 -16.09
CA LEU A 147 25.65 18.08 -15.55
C LEU A 147 26.53 18.71 -16.64
N ASN A 148 26.90 19.99 -16.48
CA ASN A 148 27.87 20.68 -17.33
C ASN A 148 29.00 21.28 -16.48
N ALA A 149 30.18 20.67 -16.59
CA ALA A 149 31.35 21.09 -15.81
C ALA A 149 31.92 22.46 -16.22
N HIS A 150 31.75 22.87 -17.49
CA HIS A 150 32.31 24.12 -18.01
C HIS A 150 31.49 25.32 -17.56
N ALA A 151 30.17 25.21 -17.64
CA ALA A 151 29.24 26.23 -17.16
C ALA A 151 29.37 26.41 -15.64
N ALA A 152 29.47 25.30 -14.88
CA ALA A 152 29.58 25.32 -13.41
C ALA A 152 30.78 26.13 -12.87
N ILE A 153 31.84 26.32 -13.65
CA ILE A 153 33.04 27.09 -13.27
C ILE A 153 33.17 28.43 -14.01
N GLY A 154 32.05 28.97 -14.51
CA GLY A 154 31.99 30.30 -15.11
C GLY A 154 32.39 30.38 -16.59
N GLY A 155 32.55 29.24 -17.27
CA GLY A 155 32.91 29.18 -18.68
C GLY A 155 31.76 29.44 -19.66
N GLY A 156 30.51 29.31 -19.23
CA GLY A 156 29.32 29.41 -20.10
C GLY A 156 28.85 30.83 -20.42
N GLY A 157 29.49 31.87 -19.86
CA GLY A 157 28.73 33.06 -19.45
C GLY A 157 27.85 32.68 -18.26
N ALA A 158 27.55 33.62 -17.36
CA ALA A 158 26.39 33.38 -16.50
C ALA A 158 25.21 33.17 -17.46
N PRO A 159 24.38 32.10 -17.30
CA PRO A 159 23.09 32.12 -17.96
C PRO A 159 22.47 33.49 -17.62
N GLU A 160 21.95 34.20 -18.62
CA GLU A 160 21.00 35.26 -18.26
C GLU A 160 19.94 34.53 -17.45
N GLU A 161 19.81 34.88 -16.16
CA GLU A 161 18.81 34.24 -15.30
C GLU A 161 17.48 34.33 -16.05
N ASP A 162 16.92 33.17 -16.41
CA ASP A 162 15.55 33.16 -16.87
C ASP A 162 14.69 33.46 -15.65
N ILE A 163 14.08 34.65 -15.68
CA ILE A 163 13.26 35.20 -14.60
C ILE A 163 11.80 35.36 -15.05
N ILE A 164 11.46 34.92 -16.27
CA ILE A 164 10.16 35.18 -16.87
C ILE A 164 9.32 33.90 -16.72
N ALA A 165 8.45 33.90 -15.71
CA ALA A 165 7.56 32.78 -15.47
C ALA A 165 6.59 32.47 -16.64
N PRO A 166 6.10 31.23 -16.73
CA PRO A 166 4.96 30.86 -17.58
C PRO A 166 3.70 31.67 -17.24
N ALA A 167 2.81 31.83 -18.21
CA ALA A 167 1.47 32.36 -17.94
C ALA A 167 0.66 31.39 -17.08
N ALA A 168 -0.26 31.94 -16.28
CA ALA A 168 -1.21 31.12 -15.55
C ALA A 168 -2.21 30.46 -16.51
N VAL A 169 -2.55 29.20 -16.24
CA VAL A 169 -3.70 28.55 -16.86
C VAL A 169 -4.98 29.29 -16.44
N THR A 170 -5.80 29.69 -17.41
CA THR A 170 -7.02 30.48 -17.15
C THR A 170 -8.33 29.74 -17.37
N ASN A 171 -8.25 28.48 -17.83
CA ASN A 171 -9.40 27.66 -18.18
C ASN A 171 -9.34 26.24 -17.60
N LEU A 172 -8.68 26.05 -16.45
CA LEU A 172 -8.74 24.80 -15.71
C LEU A 172 -10.19 24.46 -15.40
N GLY A 173 -10.65 23.30 -15.84
CA GLY A 173 -12.03 22.87 -15.72
C GLY A 173 -12.13 21.36 -15.54
N TYR A 174 -13.35 20.90 -15.28
CA TYR A 174 -13.67 19.48 -15.23
C TYR A 174 -14.38 19.08 -16.54
N THR A 175 -14.11 17.87 -17.02
CA THR A 175 -14.84 17.29 -18.15
C THR A 175 -16.26 16.91 -17.69
N PRO A 176 -17.33 17.43 -18.30
CA PRO A 176 -18.70 17.11 -17.87
C PRO A 176 -19.02 15.61 -17.95
N ASN A 177 -19.70 15.08 -16.93
CA ASN A 177 -20.10 13.68 -16.79
C ASN A 177 -18.93 12.67 -16.72
N SER A 178 -17.71 13.12 -16.45
CA SER A 178 -16.55 12.24 -16.23
C SER A 178 -16.41 11.75 -14.78
N ALA A 179 -17.13 12.38 -13.84
CA ALA A 179 -17.04 12.06 -12.43
C ALA A 179 -17.46 10.61 -12.16
N THR A 180 -16.64 9.90 -11.41
CA THR A 180 -16.95 8.61 -10.81
C THR A 180 -17.05 8.77 -9.30
N PRO A 181 -17.37 7.72 -8.54
CA PRO A 181 -17.27 7.78 -7.08
C PRO A 181 -15.85 8.02 -6.55
N ASN A 182 -14.80 7.87 -7.36
CA ASN A 182 -13.42 7.99 -6.88
C ASN A 182 -12.45 8.75 -7.80
N SER A 183 -12.96 9.42 -8.82
CA SER A 183 -12.15 10.21 -9.74
C SER A 183 -12.96 11.29 -10.43
N VAL A 184 -12.24 12.29 -10.93
CA VAL A 184 -12.75 13.28 -11.88
C VAL A 184 -11.71 13.47 -12.99
N GLU A 185 -12.16 13.80 -14.19
CA GLU A 185 -11.27 14.20 -15.27
C GLU A 185 -11.24 15.72 -15.38
N LEU A 186 -10.03 16.29 -15.37
CA LEU A 186 -9.76 17.71 -15.56
C LEU A 186 -9.25 17.98 -16.97
N THR A 187 -9.46 19.20 -17.44
CA THR A 187 -8.96 19.70 -18.73
C THR A 187 -8.55 21.16 -18.64
N TRP A 188 -7.50 21.53 -19.39
CA TRP A 188 -7.03 22.91 -19.50
C TRP A 188 -6.28 23.13 -20.83
N THR A 189 -5.87 24.37 -21.09
CA THR A 189 -5.00 24.72 -22.22
C THR A 189 -3.56 24.91 -21.75
N ALA A 190 -2.62 24.22 -22.40
CA ALA A 190 -1.19 24.36 -22.13
C ALA A 190 -0.71 25.81 -22.42
N THR A 191 0.14 26.34 -21.55
CA THR A 191 0.77 27.65 -21.71
C THR A 191 2.19 27.51 -22.26
N ALA A 192 2.73 28.61 -22.76
CA ALA A 192 4.13 28.65 -23.15
C ALA A 192 5.04 28.71 -21.91
N ASP A 193 6.31 28.41 -22.14
CA ASP A 193 7.37 28.52 -21.15
C ASP A 193 7.54 29.95 -20.60
N ASN A 194 7.60 30.94 -21.49
CA ASN A 194 7.81 32.34 -21.11
C ASN A 194 6.54 33.16 -21.38
N ASN A 195 5.78 33.49 -20.33
CA ASN A 195 4.42 34.03 -20.42
C ASN A 195 3.52 33.17 -21.36
N ASP A 196 3.06 33.74 -22.45
CA ASP A 196 2.24 33.08 -23.47
C ASP A 196 2.89 33.19 -24.87
N ASP A 197 4.22 33.35 -24.90
CA ASP A 197 4.99 33.40 -26.14
C ASP A 197 5.27 31.99 -26.64
N ALA A 198 4.46 31.47 -27.56
CA ALA A 198 4.63 30.13 -28.13
C ALA A 198 6.03 29.89 -28.77
N ALA A 199 6.81 30.94 -29.06
CA ALA A 199 8.19 30.79 -29.54
C ALA A 199 9.18 30.34 -28.46
N SER A 200 8.85 30.49 -27.17
CA SER A 200 9.66 29.97 -26.06
C SER A 200 9.54 28.46 -25.87
N GLY A 201 8.54 27.83 -26.51
CA GLY A 201 8.27 26.41 -26.39
C GLY A 201 7.26 26.07 -25.29
N PRO A 202 7.00 24.76 -25.08
CA PRO A 202 6.11 24.30 -24.02
C PRO A 202 6.73 24.56 -22.64
N ALA A 203 5.90 24.85 -21.65
CA ALA A 203 6.35 24.93 -20.26
C ALA A 203 6.97 23.60 -19.78
N PHE A 204 7.62 23.63 -18.62
CA PHE A 204 8.36 22.50 -18.10
C PHE A 204 7.48 21.52 -17.32
N HIS A 205 6.66 22.02 -16.39
CA HIS A 205 5.89 21.15 -15.47
C HIS A 205 4.59 21.79 -14.97
N TYR A 206 3.66 20.96 -14.52
CA TYR A 206 2.45 21.37 -13.80
C TYR A 206 2.54 20.91 -12.34
N ASP A 207 2.34 21.81 -11.38
CA ASP A 207 2.06 21.45 -9.98
C ASP A 207 0.55 21.56 -9.77
N LEU A 208 -0.17 20.46 -9.95
CA LEU A 208 -1.62 20.38 -9.76
C LEU A 208 -1.94 19.97 -8.32
N ARG A 209 -2.87 20.68 -7.67
CA ARG A 209 -3.27 20.38 -6.29
C ARG A 209 -4.79 20.42 -6.11
N TYR A 210 -5.26 19.76 -5.07
CA TYR A 210 -6.68 19.74 -4.69
C TYR A 210 -6.91 19.95 -3.20
N SER A 211 -8.13 20.39 -2.85
CA SER A 211 -8.60 20.60 -1.48
C SER A 211 -10.07 20.19 -1.36
N THR A 212 -10.48 19.73 -0.18
CA THR A 212 -11.90 19.57 0.20
C THR A 212 -12.46 20.79 0.92
N GLU A 213 -11.59 21.69 1.38
CA GLU A 213 -11.99 23.00 1.91
C GLU A 213 -12.25 23.97 0.75
N PRO A 214 -13.26 24.84 0.87
CA PRO A 214 -13.56 25.83 -0.15
C PRO A 214 -12.38 26.79 -0.32
N ASP A 215 -11.94 26.88 -1.57
CA ASP A 215 -10.86 27.73 -2.07
C ASP A 215 -9.43 27.18 -1.92
N ILE A 216 -8.62 27.43 -2.95
CA ILE A 216 -7.16 27.30 -2.92
C ILE A 216 -6.61 28.68 -3.25
N PHE A 217 -5.90 29.30 -2.30
CA PHE A 217 -5.26 30.59 -2.48
C PHE A 217 -3.75 30.43 -2.61
N ALA A 218 -3.10 31.39 -3.28
CA ALA A 218 -1.63 31.40 -3.37
C ALA A 218 -0.95 31.46 -1.99
N THR A 219 -1.61 32.04 -0.97
CA THR A 219 -1.11 32.12 0.41
C THR A 219 -1.12 30.79 1.14
N ASP A 220 -1.98 29.87 0.73
CA ASP A 220 -2.23 28.59 1.40
C ASP A 220 -2.02 27.40 0.44
N TRP A 221 -1.24 27.64 -0.64
CA TRP A 221 -0.94 26.66 -1.69
C TRP A 221 -0.39 25.34 -1.13
N ASP A 222 0.44 25.44 -0.09
CA ASP A 222 1.09 24.29 0.56
C ASP A 222 0.19 23.50 1.52
N MET A 223 -1.02 23.98 1.77
CA MET A 223 -2.05 23.23 2.51
C MET A 223 -2.88 22.32 1.59
N ALA A 224 -2.89 22.60 0.27
CA ALA A 224 -3.58 21.77 -0.70
C ALA A 224 -2.79 20.49 -1.01
N THR A 225 -3.50 19.39 -1.28
CA THR A 225 -2.89 18.08 -1.54
C THR A 225 -2.38 18.02 -2.98
N PRO A 226 -1.10 17.70 -3.22
CA PRO A 226 -0.57 17.54 -4.57
C PRO A 226 -1.16 16.31 -5.27
N VAL A 227 -1.36 16.44 -6.58
CA VAL A 227 -1.71 15.34 -7.47
C VAL A 227 -0.43 14.78 -8.07
N ASP A 228 -0.33 13.46 -8.17
CA ASP A 228 0.78 12.80 -8.88
C ASP A 228 0.35 12.39 -10.30
N GLY A 229 1.31 12.39 -11.22
CA GLY A 229 1.15 11.83 -12.56
C GLY A 229 0.69 12.83 -13.61
N GLU A 230 0.97 14.11 -13.39
CA GLU A 230 0.66 15.20 -14.31
C GLU A 230 1.25 14.92 -15.70
N PRO A 231 0.53 15.27 -16.80
CA PRO A 231 1.07 15.09 -18.13
C PRO A 231 2.27 16.03 -18.37
N SER A 232 3.20 15.61 -19.23
CA SER A 232 4.22 16.53 -19.74
C SER A 232 3.56 17.65 -20.54
N PRO A 233 3.85 18.94 -20.27
CA PRO A 233 3.20 20.03 -20.97
C PRO A 233 3.37 19.94 -22.49
N GLN A 234 2.25 20.03 -23.20
CA GLN A 234 2.20 20.11 -24.65
C GLN A 234 2.52 21.53 -25.14
N ALA A 235 2.63 21.68 -26.46
CA ALA A 235 2.83 23.00 -27.07
C ALA A 235 1.72 23.99 -26.67
N SER A 236 2.10 25.24 -26.44
CA SER A 236 1.16 26.31 -26.06
C SER A 236 -0.08 26.32 -26.97
N GLY A 237 -1.26 26.40 -26.34
CA GLY A 237 -2.56 26.34 -27.00
C GLY A 237 -3.14 24.94 -27.20
N ALA A 238 -2.37 23.87 -26.96
CA ALA A 238 -2.88 22.49 -26.97
C ALA A 238 -3.80 22.21 -25.77
N THR A 239 -4.72 21.25 -25.94
CA THR A 239 -5.59 20.78 -24.86
C THR A 239 -4.87 19.71 -24.04
N GLU A 240 -4.90 19.90 -22.74
CA GLU A 240 -4.44 18.94 -21.74
C GLU A 240 -5.64 18.27 -21.08
N THR A 241 -5.45 17.00 -20.68
CA THR A 241 -6.44 16.23 -19.94
C THR A 241 -5.75 15.35 -18.91
N MET A 242 -6.34 15.24 -17.72
CA MET A 242 -5.84 14.37 -16.66
C MET A 242 -7.00 13.79 -15.84
N VAL A 243 -6.96 12.48 -15.58
CA VAL A 243 -7.82 11.86 -14.57
C VAL A 243 -7.13 11.99 -13.22
N VAL A 244 -7.79 12.62 -12.25
CA VAL A 244 -7.32 12.64 -10.85
C VAL A 244 -7.94 11.45 -10.13
N PRO A 245 -7.16 10.41 -9.79
CA PRO A 245 -7.67 9.19 -9.16
C PRO A 245 -7.78 9.35 -7.63
N THR A 246 -8.26 8.29 -6.96
CA THR A 246 -8.20 8.12 -5.48
C THR A 246 -8.94 9.18 -4.66
N LEU A 247 -9.97 9.81 -5.24
CA LEU A 247 -10.84 10.76 -4.56
C LEU A 247 -11.91 10.04 -3.72
N GLN A 248 -12.42 10.70 -2.68
CA GLN A 248 -13.54 10.20 -1.89
C GLN A 248 -14.87 10.47 -2.61
N GLY A 249 -15.82 9.54 -2.51
CA GLY A 249 -17.14 9.67 -3.13
C GLY A 249 -18.03 10.70 -2.44
N GLY A 250 -18.96 11.27 -3.20
CA GLY A 250 -19.90 12.30 -2.74
C GLY A 250 -19.23 13.57 -2.23
N THR A 251 -17.95 13.78 -2.54
CA THR A 251 -17.11 14.82 -1.96
C THR A 251 -16.86 15.90 -3.00
N GLN A 252 -17.02 17.16 -2.60
CA GLN A 252 -16.68 18.30 -3.43
C GLN A 252 -15.18 18.61 -3.30
N TYR A 253 -14.52 18.73 -4.44
CA TYR A 253 -13.11 19.06 -4.55
C TYR A 253 -12.91 20.36 -5.32
N TYR A 254 -11.92 21.10 -4.86
CA TYR A 254 -11.42 22.33 -5.45
C TYR A 254 -10.03 22.05 -6.01
N PHE A 255 -9.78 22.38 -7.28
CA PHE A 255 -8.51 22.13 -7.96
C PHE A 255 -7.91 23.43 -8.47
N ALA A 256 -6.61 23.56 -8.34
CA ALA A 256 -5.83 24.65 -8.93
C ALA A 256 -4.44 24.13 -9.30
N LEU A 257 -3.80 24.77 -10.27
CA LEU A 257 -2.45 24.42 -10.69
C LEU A 257 -1.55 25.66 -10.82
N LYS A 258 -0.26 25.43 -10.71
CA LYS A 258 0.78 26.34 -11.20
C LYS A 258 1.55 25.66 -12.33
N VAL A 259 2.03 26.46 -13.25
CA VAL A 259 2.92 26.03 -14.33
C VAL A 259 4.33 26.48 -13.97
N LEU A 260 5.31 25.60 -14.17
CA LEU A 260 6.71 25.88 -13.91
C LEU A 260 7.47 25.81 -15.23
N ASP A 261 8.45 26.70 -15.39
CA ASP A 261 9.50 26.58 -16.40
C ASP A 261 10.68 25.75 -15.88
N GLU A 262 11.70 25.55 -16.70
CA GLU A 262 12.89 24.80 -16.34
C GLU A 262 13.86 25.57 -15.42
N ALA A 263 13.69 26.89 -15.31
CA ALA A 263 14.41 27.73 -14.37
C ALA A 263 13.75 27.73 -12.96
N GLY A 264 12.59 27.10 -12.82
CA GLY A 264 11.82 27.01 -11.58
C GLY A 264 10.97 28.26 -11.30
N ASN A 265 10.78 29.16 -12.26
CA ASN A 265 9.83 30.24 -12.11
C ASN A 265 8.40 29.68 -12.18
N GLU A 266 7.59 30.07 -11.20
CA GLU A 266 6.21 29.63 -11.10
C GLU A 266 5.28 30.67 -11.72
N SER A 267 4.31 30.19 -12.53
CA SER A 267 3.20 31.00 -12.96
C SER A 267 2.40 31.51 -11.75
N PRO A 268 1.64 32.60 -11.90
CA PRO A 268 0.53 32.88 -11.01
C PRO A 268 -0.42 31.67 -10.92
N LEU A 269 -1.18 31.58 -9.83
CA LEU A 269 -2.15 30.50 -9.63
C LEU A 269 -3.21 30.50 -10.75
N SER A 270 -3.59 29.31 -11.22
CA SER A 270 -4.68 29.16 -12.19
C SER A 270 -6.03 29.65 -11.65
N ASN A 271 -7.03 29.71 -12.52
CA ASN A 271 -8.41 29.69 -12.03
C ASN A 271 -8.69 28.38 -11.27
N MET A 272 -9.71 28.39 -10.41
CA MET A 272 -10.10 27.21 -9.65
C MET A 272 -11.16 26.40 -10.40
N ALA A 273 -10.93 25.09 -10.56
CA ALA A 273 -11.96 24.16 -11.00
C ALA A 273 -12.64 23.52 -9.78
N MET A 274 -13.94 23.28 -9.90
CA MET A 274 -14.72 22.60 -8.87
C MET A 274 -15.37 21.37 -9.48
N ALA A 275 -15.25 20.23 -8.83
CA ALA A 275 -15.93 19.01 -9.22
C ALA A 275 -16.43 18.26 -7.98
N THR A 276 -17.53 17.53 -8.13
CA THR A 276 -18.07 16.69 -7.07
C THR A 276 -18.08 15.27 -7.60
N THR A 277 -17.40 14.36 -6.88
CA THR A 277 -17.45 12.93 -7.18
C THR A 277 -18.87 12.42 -7.00
N LEU A 278 -19.22 11.34 -7.69
CA LEU A 278 -20.51 10.69 -7.46
C LEU A 278 -20.56 10.12 -6.04
N ALA A 279 -21.75 10.04 -5.45
CA ALA A 279 -21.92 9.37 -4.17
C ALA A 279 -21.34 7.93 -4.26
N SER A 280 -20.54 7.56 -3.25
CA SER A 280 -20.09 6.18 -3.07
C SER A 280 -21.05 5.48 -2.13
N SER A 281 -21.40 4.23 -2.45
CA SER A 281 -22.08 3.34 -1.50
C SER A 281 -21.15 2.86 -0.38
N TRP A 282 -19.86 3.22 -0.46
CA TRP A 282 -18.81 2.86 0.49
C TRP A 282 -18.18 4.12 1.10
N LEU A 283 -18.09 4.13 2.42
CA LEU A 283 -17.21 5.02 3.17
C LEU A 283 -15.86 4.33 3.35
N THR A 284 -14.76 5.00 3.01
CA THR A 284 -13.39 4.49 3.27
C THR A 284 -12.62 5.45 4.15
N GLY A 285 -11.67 4.93 4.92
CA GLY A 285 -10.84 5.75 5.79
C GLY A 285 -9.53 5.08 6.21
N ILE A 286 -8.61 5.89 6.72
CA ILE A 286 -7.32 5.43 7.25
C ILE A 286 -7.50 4.99 8.70
N VAL A 287 -7.09 3.77 8.98
CA VAL A 287 -7.04 3.22 10.33
C VAL A 287 -5.70 3.50 10.96
N ASP A 288 -4.58 3.34 10.26
CA ASP A 288 -3.23 3.63 10.77
C ASP A 288 -2.25 3.80 9.60
N ASP A 289 -1.50 4.91 9.59
CA ASP A 289 -0.50 5.30 8.61
C ASP A 289 0.90 5.54 9.23
N SER A 290 1.07 5.17 10.50
CA SER A 290 2.28 5.49 11.26
C SER A 290 3.49 4.59 10.96
N ALA A 291 3.27 3.46 10.31
CA ALA A 291 4.25 2.42 10.00
C ALA A 291 3.74 1.52 8.86
N ARG A 292 4.54 0.55 8.41
CA ARG A 292 4.05 -0.52 7.53
C ARG A 292 3.13 -1.46 8.30
N VAL A 293 1.83 -1.28 8.12
CA VAL A 293 0.76 -1.98 8.84
C VAL A 293 -0.26 -2.60 7.88
N GLY A 294 -1.05 -3.55 8.36
CA GLY A 294 -2.19 -4.10 7.62
C GLY A 294 -1.90 -5.33 6.75
N PHE A 295 -0.69 -5.89 6.83
CA PHE A 295 -0.35 -7.15 6.17
C PHE A 295 -1.08 -8.35 6.80
N TYR A 296 -1.01 -8.47 8.14
CA TYR A 296 -1.86 -9.36 8.92
C TYR A 296 -2.84 -8.50 9.72
N GLN A 297 -4.12 -8.63 9.42
CA GLN A 297 -5.17 -7.94 10.16
C GLN A 297 -6.40 -8.83 10.30
N SER A 298 -7.24 -8.49 11.27
CA SER A 298 -8.53 -9.09 11.54
C SER A 298 -9.45 -7.98 12.01
N ILE A 299 -10.61 -7.83 11.39
CA ILE A 299 -11.65 -6.86 11.80
C ILE A 299 -12.78 -7.59 12.55
N ALA A 300 -13.36 -6.93 13.53
CA ALA A 300 -14.63 -7.32 14.15
C ALA A 300 -15.40 -6.06 14.58
N LEU A 301 -16.71 -6.21 14.80
CA LEU A 301 -17.55 -5.11 15.28
C LEU A 301 -17.78 -5.25 16.78
N GLN A 302 -17.62 -4.15 17.50
CA GLN A 302 -17.84 -4.12 18.94
C GLN A 302 -19.31 -4.42 19.27
N PRO A 303 -19.61 -5.38 20.15
CA PRO A 303 -20.98 -5.65 20.56
C PRO A 303 -21.67 -4.40 21.13
N GLY A 304 -22.87 -4.11 20.63
CA GLY A 304 -23.72 -3.00 21.08
C GLY A 304 -23.52 -1.68 20.33
N THR A 305 -22.28 -1.20 20.16
CA THR A 305 -22.00 0.03 19.39
C THR A 305 -21.85 -0.24 17.90
N GLU A 306 -21.46 -1.47 17.55
CA GLU A 306 -21.08 -1.90 16.19
C GLU A 306 -19.91 -1.13 15.60
N TYR A 307 -19.15 -0.40 16.42
CA TYR A 307 -17.98 0.30 15.95
C TYR A 307 -16.87 -0.68 15.56
N PRO A 308 -16.20 -0.44 14.42
CA PRO A 308 -15.19 -1.35 13.93
C PRO A 308 -13.94 -1.33 14.82
N ALA A 309 -13.41 -2.52 15.00
CA ALA A 309 -12.21 -2.81 15.77
C ALA A 309 -11.29 -3.68 14.92
N ILE A 310 -10.00 -3.34 14.87
CA ILE A 310 -9.03 -4.06 14.04
C ILE A 310 -7.81 -4.40 14.89
N ALA A 311 -7.48 -5.68 14.94
CA ALA A 311 -6.18 -6.14 15.39
C ALA A 311 -5.27 -6.31 14.17
N TYR A 312 -4.02 -5.85 14.26
CA TYR A 312 -3.12 -5.88 13.12
C TYR A 312 -1.65 -5.97 13.52
N SER A 313 -0.83 -6.47 12.59
CA SER A 313 0.62 -6.45 12.71
C SER A 313 1.19 -5.12 12.25
N ASP A 314 2.15 -4.61 13.03
CA ASP A 314 3.08 -3.57 12.61
C ASP A 314 4.40 -4.24 12.23
N GLU A 315 4.62 -4.35 10.92
CA GLU A 315 5.80 -5.00 10.33
C GLU A 315 7.07 -4.17 10.50
N THR A 316 6.94 -2.88 10.79
CA THR A 316 8.08 -1.98 11.01
C THR A 316 8.67 -2.17 12.39
N ASN A 317 7.79 -2.24 13.40
CA ASN A 317 8.19 -2.32 14.80
C ASN A 317 8.20 -3.76 15.34
N GLY A 318 7.56 -4.71 14.66
CA GLY A 318 7.44 -6.10 15.11
C GLY A 318 6.37 -6.30 16.20
N ASP A 319 5.43 -5.36 16.29
CA ASP A 319 4.38 -5.32 17.28
C ASP A 319 3.06 -5.86 16.73
N VAL A 320 2.18 -6.26 17.64
CA VAL A 320 0.75 -6.45 17.39
C VAL A 320 -0.01 -5.31 18.06
N ARG A 321 -0.83 -4.62 17.27
CA ARG A 321 -1.63 -3.46 17.67
C ARG A 321 -3.12 -3.77 17.63
N PHE A 322 -3.86 -2.95 18.36
CA PHE A 322 -5.31 -2.91 18.35
C PHE A 322 -5.76 -1.47 18.10
N ALA A 323 -6.66 -1.29 17.15
CA ALA A 323 -7.34 -0.03 16.85
C ALA A 323 -8.85 -0.20 17.03
N GLN A 324 -9.50 0.76 17.69
CA GLN A 324 -10.96 0.78 17.87
C GLN A 324 -11.50 2.16 17.52
N TRP A 325 -12.53 2.19 16.68
CA TRP A 325 -13.29 3.41 16.41
C TRP A 325 -14.20 3.75 17.60
N ASP A 326 -14.23 5.03 18.00
CA ASP A 326 -15.06 5.53 19.10
C ASP A 326 -16.26 6.40 18.65
N GLY A 327 -16.50 6.50 17.34
CA GLY A 327 -17.51 7.36 16.75
C GLY A 327 -16.96 8.65 16.13
N GLY A 328 -15.70 9.01 16.41
CA GLY A 328 -15.05 10.17 15.79
C GLY A 328 -13.57 9.97 15.46
N SER A 329 -12.89 9.04 16.12
CA SER A 329 -11.47 8.76 15.87
C SER A 329 -11.08 7.30 16.16
N TRP A 330 -9.95 6.89 15.58
CA TRP A 330 -9.33 5.60 15.86
C TRP A 330 -8.42 5.68 17.09
N ASN A 331 -8.79 4.98 18.16
CA ASN A 331 -7.95 4.80 19.34
C ASN A 331 -7.04 3.59 19.12
N ARG A 332 -5.72 3.78 19.20
CA ARG A 332 -4.71 2.76 18.88
C ARG A 332 -3.83 2.45 20.08
N VAL A 333 -3.56 1.17 20.30
CA VAL A 333 -2.67 0.70 21.37
C VAL A 333 -1.77 -0.43 20.89
N VAL A 334 -0.55 -0.47 21.41
CA VAL A 334 0.33 -1.65 21.27
C VAL A 334 -0.12 -2.69 22.27
N VAL A 335 -0.45 -3.89 21.80
CA VAL A 335 -0.94 -4.99 22.64
C VAL A 335 0.19 -5.92 23.05
N GLY A 336 1.11 -6.19 22.13
CA GLY A 336 2.25 -7.04 22.41
C GLY A 336 3.27 -7.08 21.27
N SER A 337 4.27 -7.93 21.42
CA SER A 337 5.31 -8.19 20.42
C SER A 337 5.39 -9.70 20.17
N GLY A 338 5.72 -10.14 18.95
CA GLY A 338 5.81 -11.59 18.69
C GLY A 338 5.54 -12.03 17.26
N GLY A 339 5.35 -11.09 16.34
CA GLY A 339 5.25 -11.38 14.91
C GLY A 339 3.83 -11.60 14.38
N PRO A 340 3.74 -12.06 13.12
CA PRO A 340 2.51 -12.07 12.31
C PRO A 340 1.43 -13.07 12.80
N GLY A 341 0.38 -13.27 12.01
CA GLY A 341 -0.63 -14.31 12.25
C GLY A 341 -1.78 -13.89 13.16
N VAL A 342 -2.25 -12.65 12.99
CA VAL A 342 -3.31 -12.02 13.80
C VAL A 342 -4.71 -12.55 13.46
N SER A 343 -5.47 -12.87 14.50
CA SER A 343 -6.92 -13.05 14.49
C SER A 343 -7.52 -12.45 15.76
N MET A 344 -8.71 -11.84 15.65
CA MET A 344 -9.40 -11.23 16.78
C MET A 344 -10.83 -11.70 16.92
N ALA A 345 -11.32 -11.66 18.16
CA ALA A 345 -12.72 -11.86 18.50
C ALA A 345 -13.06 -11.08 19.78
N PHE A 346 -14.33 -10.77 19.97
CA PHE A 346 -14.84 -10.25 21.24
C PHE A 346 -15.28 -11.40 22.14
N ASP A 347 -14.99 -11.29 23.44
CA ASP A 347 -15.60 -12.17 24.44
C ASP A 347 -17.12 -11.87 24.56
N PRO A 348 -17.90 -12.72 25.27
CA PRO A 348 -19.34 -12.49 25.45
C PRO A 348 -19.70 -11.19 26.20
N LYS A 349 -18.74 -10.54 26.86
CA LYS A 349 -18.92 -9.25 27.54
C LYS A 349 -18.56 -8.07 26.63
N GLY A 350 -18.10 -8.33 25.41
CA GLY A 350 -17.68 -7.31 24.45
C GLY A 350 -16.25 -6.82 24.65
N ASN A 351 -15.39 -7.57 25.35
CA ASN A 351 -13.97 -7.22 25.46
C ASN A 351 -13.14 -7.87 24.35
N PRO A 352 -12.22 -7.13 23.71
CA PRO A 352 -11.43 -7.64 22.61
C PRO A 352 -10.36 -8.64 23.05
N SER A 353 -10.17 -9.65 22.21
CA SER A 353 -9.13 -10.68 22.36
C SER A 353 -8.42 -10.91 21.04
N ILE A 354 -7.14 -11.23 21.09
CA ILE A 354 -6.28 -11.35 19.92
C ILE A 354 -5.39 -12.59 20.07
N SER A 355 -5.43 -13.49 19.09
CA SER A 355 -4.41 -14.53 18.93
C SER A 355 -3.40 -14.09 17.88
N TYR A 356 -2.12 -14.35 18.14
CA TYR A 356 -1.03 -14.00 17.22
C TYR A 356 0.22 -14.81 17.51
N GLY A 357 1.15 -14.83 16.55
CA GLY A 357 2.53 -15.21 16.82
C GLY A 357 3.24 -15.97 15.71
N TRP A 358 4.56 -16.02 15.87
CA TRP A 358 5.49 -16.71 14.98
C TRP A 358 6.54 -17.46 15.81
N GLY A 359 6.60 -18.79 15.66
CA GLY A 359 7.39 -19.70 16.50
C GLY A 359 6.77 -19.96 17.88
N LYS A 360 5.96 -19.01 18.37
CA LYS A 360 5.16 -19.03 19.60
C LYS A 360 3.72 -18.66 19.29
N LEU A 361 2.78 -19.13 20.09
CA LEU A 361 1.40 -18.69 20.06
C LEU A 361 1.11 -17.86 21.31
N TYR A 362 0.56 -16.67 21.10
CA TYR A 362 0.13 -15.76 22.15
C TYR A 362 -1.38 -15.57 22.12
N PHE A 363 -1.94 -15.33 23.30
CA PHE A 363 -3.32 -14.86 23.48
C PHE A 363 -3.28 -13.57 24.28
N ALA A 364 -3.72 -12.48 23.68
CA ALA A 364 -3.94 -11.22 24.36
C ALA A 364 -5.43 -11.03 24.63
N HIS A 365 -5.76 -10.53 25.81
CA HIS A 365 -7.13 -10.27 26.21
C HIS A 365 -7.21 -8.96 26.99
N PHE A 366 -8.18 -8.12 26.64
CA PHE A 366 -8.51 -6.93 27.40
C PHE A 366 -9.60 -7.30 28.42
N ASN A 367 -9.41 -7.00 29.70
CA ASN A 367 -10.38 -7.36 30.73
C ASN A 367 -11.40 -6.25 31.07
N GLY A 368 -11.44 -5.19 30.26
CA GLY A 368 -12.21 -3.96 30.52
C GLY A 368 -11.37 -2.81 31.09
N GLU A 369 -10.18 -3.10 31.62
CA GLU A 369 -9.27 -2.09 32.20
C GLU A 369 -7.87 -2.13 31.57
N SER A 370 -7.35 -3.32 31.30
CA SER A 370 -5.98 -3.51 30.82
C SER A 370 -5.83 -4.74 29.95
N TRP A 371 -4.80 -4.73 29.10
CA TRP A 371 -4.39 -5.88 28.30
C TRP A 371 -3.52 -6.84 29.12
N SER A 372 -3.80 -8.13 29.02
CA SER A 372 -2.92 -9.21 29.47
C SER A 372 -2.51 -10.08 28.28
N VAL A 373 -1.27 -10.56 28.27
CA VAL A 373 -0.73 -11.44 27.22
C VAL A 373 -0.25 -12.75 27.85
N GLU A 374 -0.78 -13.86 27.35
CA GLU A 374 -0.41 -15.23 27.74
C GLU A 374 0.32 -15.94 26.60
N VAL A 375 1.27 -16.81 26.94
CA VAL A 375 1.97 -17.66 25.96
C VAL A 375 1.33 -19.04 25.97
N ILE A 376 0.60 -19.35 24.90
CA ILE A 376 -0.15 -20.61 24.75
C ILE A 376 0.76 -21.71 24.24
N GLU A 377 1.60 -21.40 23.24
CA GLU A 377 2.62 -22.31 22.72
C GLU A 377 3.99 -21.64 22.75
N ARG A 378 4.97 -22.31 23.36
CA ARG A 378 6.32 -21.76 23.54
C ARG A 378 7.25 -22.10 22.39
N ASN A 379 7.03 -23.25 21.74
CA ASN A 379 7.88 -23.73 20.65
C ASN A 379 7.02 -24.51 19.66
N GLY A 380 6.76 -23.94 18.48
CA GLY A 380 6.17 -24.69 17.37
C GLY A 380 4.81 -24.19 16.89
N ALA A 381 4.50 -22.92 17.06
CA ALA A 381 3.44 -22.29 16.25
C ALA A 381 4.08 -21.75 14.96
N TYR A 382 3.66 -22.24 13.80
CA TYR A 382 4.18 -21.76 12.50
C TYR A 382 3.46 -20.49 12.01
N ASN A 383 4.09 -19.80 11.06
CA ASN A 383 3.78 -18.45 10.55
C ASN A 383 2.42 -18.28 9.85
N ASP A 384 1.58 -19.29 9.89
CA ASP A 384 0.26 -19.23 9.29
C ASP A 384 -0.72 -18.50 10.23
N VAL A 385 -1.80 -17.96 9.67
CA VAL A 385 -2.81 -17.22 10.45
C VAL A 385 -3.37 -18.10 11.55
N THR A 386 -3.40 -17.59 12.78
CA THR A 386 -4.16 -18.20 13.86
C THR A 386 -5.64 -17.91 13.64
N SER A 387 -6.55 -18.75 14.14
CA SER A 387 -7.98 -18.45 14.09
C SER A 387 -8.58 -18.56 15.48
N LEU A 388 -9.04 -17.42 16.01
CA LEU A 388 -9.63 -17.27 17.34
C LEU A 388 -11.15 -17.17 17.22
N ALA A 389 -11.85 -18.00 17.97
CA ALA A 389 -13.29 -17.91 18.16
C ALA A 389 -13.66 -18.21 19.62
N TYR A 390 -14.78 -17.67 20.08
CA TYR A 390 -15.33 -17.98 21.40
C TYR A 390 -16.34 -19.11 21.29
N HIS A 391 -16.19 -20.12 22.13
CA HIS A 391 -17.21 -21.15 22.32
C HIS A 391 -18.51 -20.51 22.84
N PRO A 392 -19.70 -21.07 22.55
CA PRO A 392 -20.97 -20.53 23.06
C PRO A 392 -21.05 -20.35 24.58
N ASP A 393 -20.32 -21.17 25.36
CA ASP A 393 -20.21 -21.03 26.82
C ASP A 393 -19.27 -19.89 27.27
N GLY A 394 -18.58 -19.23 26.33
CA GLY A 394 -17.87 -17.98 26.56
C GLY A 394 -16.37 -18.10 26.80
N TYR A 395 -15.76 -19.25 26.55
CA TYR A 395 -14.31 -19.41 26.60
C TYR A 395 -13.65 -19.30 25.20
N PRO A 396 -12.41 -18.80 25.10
CA PRO A 396 -11.72 -18.68 23.83
C PRO A 396 -11.13 -20.02 23.38
N CYS A 397 -11.14 -20.23 22.07
CA CYS A 397 -10.44 -21.31 21.39
C CYS A 397 -9.63 -20.78 20.21
N ILE A 398 -8.45 -21.35 19.99
CA ILE A 398 -7.51 -20.97 18.92
C ILE A 398 -7.14 -22.19 18.11
N ALA A 399 -7.43 -22.17 16.81
CA ALA A 399 -6.86 -23.11 15.86
C ALA A 399 -5.51 -22.59 15.33
N TYR A 400 -4.47 -23.41 15.41
CA TYR A 400 -3.12 -23.06 14.98
C TYR A 400 -2.39 -24.27 14.37
N ARG A 401 -1.30 -23.99 13.64
CA ARG A 401 -0.45 -25.03 13.06
C ARG A 401 0.73 -25.32 14.00
N GLY A 402 0.83 -26.59 14.40
CA GLY A 402 1.85 -27.10 15.31
C GLY A 402 3.21 -27.36 14.66
N LYS A 403 4.15 -27.83 15.47
CA LYS A 403 5.56 -27.97 15.09
C LYS A 403 5.78 -28.98 13.96
N HIS A 404 5.00 -30.04 13.94
CA HIS A 404 5.08 -31.12 12.94
C HIS A 404 4.04 -30.93 11.84
N ALA A 405 3.66 -29.66 11.62
CA ALA A 405 2.59 -29.22 10.75
C ALA A 405 1.16 -29.63 11.19
N ASP A 406 1.02 -30.32 12.32
CA ASP A 406 -0.27 -30.72 12.90
C ASP A 406 -1.28 -29.57 12.98
N LEU A 407 -2.56 -29.86 12.74
CA LEU A 407 -3.64 -28.95 13.08
C LEU A 407 -3.99 -29.13 14.56
N ILE A 408 -3.89 -28.06 15.35
CA ILE A 408 -4.15 -28.09 16.80
C ILE A 408 -5.23 -27.09 17.16
N LEU A 409 -6.18 -27.52 17.99
CA LEU A 409 -7.15 -26.67 18.66
C LEU A 409 -6.74 -26.51 20.13
N ALA A 410 -6.60 -25.27 20.58
CA ALA A 410 -6.38 -24.96 21.99
C ALA A 410 -7.59 -24.21 22.56
N CYS A 411 -8.17 -24.64 23.68
CA CYS A 411 -9.34 -24.02 24.31
C CYS A 411 -9.13 -23.79 25.81
N ASN A 412 -9.66 -22.69 26.36
CA ASN A 412 -9.45 -22.31 27.76
C ASN A 412 -10.73 -22.41 28.61
N ALA A 413 -11.20 -23.62 28.88
CA ALA A 413 -12.56 -23.86 29.40
C ALA A 413 -12.73 -23.82 30.93
N GLU A 414 -11.68 -23.94 31.77
CA GLU A 414 -11.76 -23.71 33.24
C GLU A 414 -10.40 -23.89 33.96
N ASP A 415 -9.58 -24.86 33.54
CA ASP A 415 -8.28 -25.23 34.16
C ASP A 415 -7.04 -24.78 33.36
N GLY A 416 -7.21 -23.78 32.50
CA GLY A 416 -6.20 -23.33 31.54
C GLY A 416 -6.40 -23.92 30.15
N TRP A 417 -5.40 -23.73 29.29
CA TRP A 417 -5.45 -24.11 27.89
C TRP A 417 -5.29 -25.62 27.71
N ASP A 418 -6.39 -26.30 27.35
CA ASP A 418 -6.36 -27.66 26.84
C ASP A 418 -6.02 -27.64 25.35
N LYS A 419 -5.19 -28.59 24.90
CA LYS A 419 -4.71 -28.67 23.52
C LYS A 419 -5.01 -30.03 22.93
N GLN A 420 -5.76 -30.03 21.85
CA GLN A 420 -6.13 -31.23 21.12
C GLN A 420 -5.53 -31.20 19.71
N VAL A 421 -4.89 -32.31 19.33
CA VAL A 421 -4.49 -32.54 17.94
C VAL A 421 -5.73 -32.92 17.15
N VAL A 422 -6.07 -32.11 16.15
CA VAL A 422 -7.20 -32.29 15.24
C VAL A 422 -6.80 -33.23 14.11
N LEU A 423 -5.62 -32.98 13.53
CA LEU A 423 -5.03 -33.81 12.49
C LEU A 423 -3.54 -33.99 12.83
N GLU A 424 -3.14 -35.24 13.05
CA GLU A 424 -1.73 -35.63 13.19
C GLU A 424 -1.06 -35.59 11.82
N VAL A 425 0.06 -34.88 11.71
CA VAL A 425 0.94 -34.86 10.52
C VAL A 425 0.18 -34.59 9.20
N GLY A 426 0.09 -33.31 8.84
CA GLY A 426 -0.39 -32.83 7.54
C GLY A 426 0.05 -31.37 7.39
N ALA A 427 0.20 -30.79 6.20
CA ALA A 427 0.57 -29.38 6.11
C ALA A 427 -0.67 -28.47 6.18
N ALA A 428 -1.38 -28.53 7.31
CA ALA A 428 -2.51 -27.67 7.61
C ALA A 428 -2.06 -26.21 7.80
N LYS A 429 -1.88 -25.47 6.70
CA LYS A 429 -1.32 -24.11 6.73
C LYS A 429 -2.35 -23.12 7.23
N TYR A 430 -3.37 -22.90 6.43
CA TYR A 430 -4.38 -21.87 6.65
C TYR A 430 -5.63 -22.51 7.22
N LYS A 431 -6.29 -21.82 8.15
CA LYS A 431 -7.47 -22.35 8.83
C LYS A 431 -8.42 -21.24 9.28
N SER A 432 -9.69 -21.61 9.37
CA SER A 432 -10.75 -20.79 9.93
C SER A 432 -11.59 -21.65 10.87
N LEU A 433 -11.67 -21.22 12.14
CA LEU A 433 -12.38 -21.87 13.23
C LEU A 433 -13.74 -21.20 13.44
N ALA A 434 -14.77 -22.01 13.61
CA ALA A 434 -16.09 -21.59 14.09
C ALA A 434 -16.67 -22.66 15.03
N PHE A 435 -17.89 -22.43 15.50
CA PHE A 435 -18.65 -23.39 16.29
C PHE A 435 -20.02 -23.61 15.66
N ASP A 436 -20.46 -24.86 15.61
CA ASP A 436 -21.82 -25.17 15.19
C ASP A 436 -22.86 -24.73 16.25
N LEU A 437 -24.15 -24.87 15.92
CA LEU A 437 -25.24 -24.48 16.82
C LEU A 437 -25.30 -25.30 18.12
N SER A 438 -24.59 -26.44 18.19
CA SER A 438 -24.46 -27.26 19.40
C SER A 438 -23.21 -26.92 20.22
N GLY A 439 -22.38 -25.98 19.75
CA GLY A 439 -21.12 -25.59 20.37
C GLY A 439 -19.95 -26.48 20.01
N PHE A 440 -20.08 -27.40 19.06
CA PHE A 440 -18.93 -28.19 18.64
C PHE A 440 -18.04 -27.43 17.67
N PRO A 441 -16.70 -27.50 17.85
CA PRO A 441 -15.76 -26.79 16.98
C PRO A 441 -15.76 -27.38 15.57
N VAL A 442 -15.69 -26.48 14.60
CA VAL A 442 -15.56 -26.77 13.17
C VAL A 442 -14.38 -25.98 12.60
N ILE A 443 -13.58 -26.61 11.75
CA ILE A 443 -12.37 -26.00 11.19
C ILE A 443 -12.29 -26.32 9.70
N ALA A 444 -12.30 -25.29 8.85
CA ALA A 444 -11.91 -25.41 7.45
C ALA A 444 -10.40 -25.13 7.34
N PHE A 445 -9.66 -25.92 6.58
CA PHE A 445 -8.21 -25.76 6.45
C PHE A 445 -7.68 -26.24 5.10
N SER A 446 -6.56 -25.65 4.69
CA SER A 446 -5.83 -26.07 3.49
C SER A 446 -4.71 -27.04 3.86
N ASP A 447 -4.63 -28.14 3.11
CA ASP A 447 -3.70 -29.25 3.33
C ASP A 447 -2.71 -29.34 2.17
N ASP A 448 -1.44 -29.56 2.51
CA ASP A 448 -0.29 -29.69 1.59
C ASP A 448 0.43 -31.01 1.99
N PHE A 449 -0.03 -32.10 1.39
CA PHE A 449 0.31 -33.46 1.79
C PHE A 449 1.79 -33.79 1.55
N ASP A 450 2.39 -33.22 0.52
CA ASP A 450 3.76 -33.52 0.11
C ASP A 450 4.81 -32.50 0.59
N GLY A 451 4.35 -31.36 1.14
CA GLY A 451 5.18 -30.32 1.73
C GLY A 451 5.92 -29.46 0.72
N ASP A 452 5.51 -29.47 -0.55
CA ASP A 452 6.16 -28.72 -1.63
C ASP A 452 5.82 -27.21 -1.62
N ASN A 453 4.90 -26.80 -0.74
CA ASN A 453 4.33 -25.47 -0.61
C ASN A 453 3.25 -25.07 -1.62
N THR A 454 2.70 -26.04 -2.33
CA THR A 454 1.44 -25.94 -3.04
C THR A 454 0.35 -26.61 -2.23
N ILE A 455 -0.86 -26.05 -2.23
CA ILE A 455 -1.99 -26.63 -1.50
C ILE A 455 -2.60 -27.74 -2.35
N ASP A 456 -2.72 -28.95 -1.83
CA ASP A 456 -3.29 -30.10 -2.53
C ASP A 456 -4.82 -30.17 -2.39
N ALA A 457 -5.31 -29.87 -1.19
CA ALA A 457 -6.71 -30.08 -0.83
C ALA A 457 -7.25 -29.02 0.13
N LEU A 458 -8.56 -28.77 0.02
CA LEU A 458 -9.34 -28.01 0.98
C LEU A 458 -10.12 -29.02 1.81
N ARG A 459 -10.00 -28.94 3.14
CA ARG A 459 -10.55 -29.93 4.06
C ARG A 459 -11.36 -29.28 5.17
N TYR A 460 -12.18 -30.10 5.79
CA TYR A 460 -13.07 -29.71 6.87
C TYR A 460 -12.96 -30.73 8.01
N ALA A 461 -12.84 -30.23 9.24
CA ALA A 461 -12.83 -31.02 10.47
C ALA A 461 -13.96 -30.58 11.39
N HIS A 462 -14.75 -31.53 11.88
CA HIS A 462 -15.85 -31.28 12.83
C HIS A 462 -15.75 -32.23 14.00
N TRP A 463 -15.88 -31.69 15.21
CA TRP A 463 -15.94 -32.51 16.40
C TRP A 463 -17.36 -33.00 16.64
N ASN A 464 -17.59 -34.31 16.66
CA ASN A 464 -18.93 -34.88 16.85
C ASN A 464 -19.28 -35.17 18.33
N GLY A 465 -18.45 -34.70 19.27
CA GLY A 465 -18.56 -35.02 20.70
C GLY A 465 -17.70 -36.20 21.15
N VAL A 466 -17.20 -37.01 20.21
CA VAL A 466 -16.39 -38.22 20.50
C VAL A 466 -15.05 -38.22 19.76
N ALA A 467 -15.05 -37.83 18.50
CA ALA A 467 -13.89 -37.78 17.63
C ALA A 467 -13.99 -36.65 16.60
N TRP A 468 -12.87 -36.37 15.94
CA TRP A 468 -12.83 -35.49 14.77
C TRP A 468 -13.25 -36.25 13.53
N ASP A 469 -14.34 -35.81 12.91
CA ASP A 469 -14.74 -36.21 11.57
C ASP A 469 -14.05 -35.28 10.57
N ILE A 470 -13.20 -35.84 9.70
CA ILE A 470 -12.43 -35.09 8.72
C ILE A 470 -12.83 -35.53 7.31
N GLU A 471 -13.23 -34.55 6.50
CA GLU A 471 -13.64 -34.74 5.12
C GLU A 471 -12.84 -33.82 4.18
N THR A 472 -12.85 -34.17 2.90
CA THR A 472 -12.28 -33.33 1.85
C THR A 472 -13.40 -32.55 1.16
N ILE A 473 -13.27 -31.23 1.11
CA ILE A 473 -14.19 -30.33 0.40
C ILE A 473 -13.88 -30.34 -1.09
N ASP A 474 -12.59 -30.21 -1.45
CA ASP A 474 -12.10 -30.17 -2.83
C ASP A 474 -10.66 -30.70 -2.91
N GLU A 475 -10.30 -31.32 -4.04
CA GLU A 475 -8.97 -31.89 -4.34
C GLU A 475 -8.40 -31.36 -5.66
N GLY A 476 -7.10 -31.53 -5.89
CA GLY A 476 -6.45 -31.09 -7.13
C GLY A 476 -6.39 -29.57 -7.22
N ILE A 477 -6.31 -28.92 -6.07
CA ILE A 477 -6.05 -27.50 -5.96
C ILE A 477 -4.60 -27.31 -6.43
N GLU A 478 -4.38 -26.37 -7.34
CA GLU A 478 -3.04 -25.91 -7.67
C GLU A 478 -2.99 -24.44 -7.27
N GLY A 479 -2.14 -24.08 -6.30
CA GLY A 479 -2.05 -22.68 -5.86
C GLY A 479 -1.22 -22.47 -4.61
N ILE A 480 -0.57 -21.30 -4.55
CA ILE A 480 0.09 -20.79 -3.35
C ILE A 480 -0.95 -19.99 -2.56
N GLY A 481 -1.09 -20.24 -1.25
CA GLY A 481 -1.85 -19.35 -0.38
C GLY A 481 -3.38 -19.46 -0.52
N VAL A 482 -3.94 -20.66 -0.36
CA VAL A 482 -5.39 -20.84 -0.28
C VAL A 482 -5.83 -20.59 1.16
N PHE A 483 -6.52 -19.49 1.44
CA PHE A 483 -6.98 -19.17 2.81
C PHE A 483 -8.48 -19.42 2.92
N PRO A 484 -8.89 -20.54 3.54
CA PRO A 484 -10.30 -20.79 3.74
C PRO A 484 -10.84 -19.84 4.81
N SER A 485 -12.01 -19.28 4.52
CA SER A 485 -12.84 -18.56 5.48
C SER A 485 -14.12 -19.36 5.69
N LEU A 486 -14.40 -19.70 6.94
CA LEU A 486 -15.52 -20.54 7.36
C LEU A 486 -16.56 -19.69 8.10
N VAL A 487 -17.82 -19.85 7.74
CA VAL A 487 -18.95 -19.31 8.50
C VAL A 487 -20.01 -20.40 8.68
N MET A 488 -20.86 -20.22 9.69
CA MET A 488 -22.04 -21.07 9.91
C MET A 488 -23.28 -20.32 9.45
N ASP A 489 -24.13 -20.99 8.68
CA ASP A 489 -25.45 -20.48 8.36
C ASP A 489 -26.26 -20.33 9.66
N PRO A 490 -26.70 -19.11 10.02
CA PRO A 490 -27.45 -18.89 11.25
C PRO A 490 -28.86 -19.50 11.22
N LEU A 491 -29.39 -19.84 10.04
CA LEU A 491 -30.73 -20.40 9.85
C LEU A 491 -30.72 -21.93 9.83
N THR A 492 -29.75 -22.55 9.15
CA THR A 492 -29.68 -24.01 8.99
C THR A 492 -28.67 -24.67 9.93
N GLY A 493 -27.68 -23.91 10.41
CA GLY A 493 -26.53 -24.46 11.15
C GLY A 493 -25.51 -25.17 10.25
N GLU A 494 -25.62 -25.05 8.93
CA GLU A 494 -24.69 -25.67 7.99
C GLU A 494 -23.44 -24.81 7.76
N SER A 495 -22.32 -25.48 7.51
CA SER A 495 -21.04 -24.83 7.25
C SER A 495 -20.94 -24.33 5.81
N MET A 496 -20.38 -23.13 5.65
CA MET A 496 -20.03 -22.55 4.35
C MET A 496 -18.56 -22.16 4.34
N VAL A 497 -17.88 -22.43 3.24
CA VAL A 497 -16.44 -22.13 3.09
C VAL A 497 -16.21 -21.33 1.83
N ALA A 498 -15.40 -20.28 1.92
CA ALA A 498 -14.92 -19.54 0.77
C ALA A 498 -13.40 -19.55 0.74
N ASP A 499 -12.83 -19.67 -0.44
CA ASP A 499 -11.39 -19.52 -0.64
C ASP A 499 -11.07 -18.93 -2.01
N ARG A 500 -9.77 -18.90 -2.33
CA ARG A 500 -9.25 -18.55 -3.64
C ARG A 500 -8.27 -19.60 -4.11
N SER A 501 -8.36 -19.96 -5.39
CA SER A 501 -7.35 -20.78 -6.08
C SER A 501 -7.21 -20.35 -7.53
N ASN A 502 -5.98 -20.30 -8.06
CA ASN A 502 -5.67 -19.89 -9.44
C ASN A 502 -6.35 -18.59 -9.89
N GLY A 503 -6.46 -17.62 -8.99
CA GLY A 503 -7.11 -16.33 -9.27
C GLY A 503 -8.65 -16.38 -9.28
N MET A 504 -9.26 -17.54 -9.05
CA MET A 504 -10.72 -17.69 -8.96
C MET A 504 -11.16 -17.67 -7.50
N ILE A 505 -12.26 -16.99 -7.21
CA ILE A 505 -12.94 -17.07 -5.93
C ILE A 505 -13.86 -18.29 -5.96
N ARG A 506 -13.80 -19.13 -4.93
CA ARG A 506 -14.62 -20.35 -4.84
C ARG A 506 -15.45 -20.29 -3.57
N PHE A 507 -16.71 -20.65 -3.70
CA PHE A 507 -17.66 -20.75 -2.60
C PHE A 507 -18.19 -22.18 -2.51
N PHE A 508 -18.19 -22.73 -1.30
CA PHE A 508 -18.59 -24.08 -0.98
C PHE A 508 -19.69 -24.07 0.07
N TYR A 509 -20.73 -24.86 -0.16
CA TYR A 509 -21.87 -24.99 0.74
C TYR A 509 -22.33 -26.46 0.81
N ARG A 510 -23.07 -26.80 1.87
CA ARG A 510 -23.68 -28.13 2.02
C ARG A 510 -24.87 -28.29 1.08
N ASP A 511 -24.87 -29.38 0.32
CA ASP A 511 -26.00 -29.86 -0.47
C ASP A 511 -26.28 -31.32 -0.08
N GLY A 512 -27.17 -31.48 0.90
CA GLY A 512 -27.38 -32.74 1.59
C GLY A 512 -26.10 -33.21 2.31
N ASP A 513 -25.68 -34.45 2.04
CA ASP A 513 -24.48 -35.05 2.64
C ASP A 513 -23.18 -34.68 1.88
N SER A 514 -23.23 -33.78 0.90
CA SER A 514 -22.10 -33.45 0.02
C SER A 514 -21.77 -31.96 -0.01
N TRP A 515 -20.59 -31.62 -0.53
CA TRP A 515 -20.20 -30.24 -0.82
C TRP A 515 -20.52 -29.89 -2.27
N SER A 516 -21.21 -28.77 -2.45
CA SER A 516 -21.40 -28.11 -3.74
C SER A 516 -20.47 -26.91 -3.86
N ARG A 517 -19.97 -26.63 -5.07
CA ARG A 517 -19.03 -25.56 -5.37
C ARG A 517 -19.60 -24.58 -6.39
N VAL A 518 -19.40 -23.29 -6.14
CA VAL A 518 -19.62 -22.20 -7.10
C VAL A 518 -18.32 -21.45 -7.32
N GLU A 519 -18.00 -21.17 -8.57
CA GLU A 519 -16.89 -20.26 -8.93
C GLU A 519 -17.45 -18.87 -9.20
N ILE A 520 -16.93 -17.88 -8.49
CA ILE A 520 -17.32 -16.47 -8.65
C ILE A 520 -16.27 -15.84 -9.55
N ASN A 521 -16.64 -15.63 -10.82
CA ASN A 521 -15.74 -15.12 -11.85
C ASN A 521 -16.01 -13.64 -12.12
N ASP A 522 -15.01 -12.80 -11.87
CA ASP A 522 -15.06 -11.37 -12.20
C ASP A 522 -14.25 -10.99 -13.45
N GLY A 523 -13.65 -11.98 -14.12
CA GLY A 523 -12.85 -11.83 -15.33
C GLY A 523 -11.46 -11.23 -15.13
N MET A 524 -11.07 -10.85 -13.91
CA MET A 524 -9.84 -10.08 -13.65
C MET A 524 -8.81 -10.83 -12.80
N GLY A 525 -9.22 -11.93 -12.17
CA GLY A 525 -8.34 -12.77 -11.35
C GLY A 525 -8.03 -12.10 -10.01
N SER A 526 -8.36 -12.79 -8.92
CA SER A 526 -8.06 -12.33 -7.57
C SER A 526 -6.56 -12.37 -7.29
N ASP A 527 -6.06 -11.46 -6.45
CA ASP A 527 -4.64 -11.30 -6.10
C ASP A 527 -4.33 -11.31 -4.59
N SER A 528 -5.32 -11.03 -3.74
CA SER A 528 -5.25 -11.22 -2.27
C SER A 528 -6.02 -12.45 -1.79
N ASP A 529 -5.93 -12.71 -0.47
CA ASP A 529 -6.72 -13.71 0.24
C ASP A 529 -8.19 -13.27 0.40
N THR A 530 -9.10 -14.25 0.37
CA THR A 530 -10.53 -14.05 0.60
C THR A 530 -10.89 -14.11 2.07
N ASN A 531 -11.91 -13.35 2.45
CA ASN A 531 -12.54 -13.49 3.76
C ASN A 531 -14.05 -13.42 3.62
N MET A 532 -14.77 -14.13 4.48
CA MET A 532 -16.22 -14.28 4.40
C MET A 532 -16.86 -13.94 5.74
N ALA A 533 -17.99 -13.24 5.66
CA ALA A 533 -18.90 -13.04 6.77
C ALA A 533 -20.34 -13.26 6.27
N ILE A 534 -21.26 -13.53 7.18
CA ILE A 534 -22.63 -13.91 6.84
C ILE A 534 -23.62 -13.00 7.54
N VAL A 535 -24.65 -12.56 6.81
CA VAL A 535 -25.76 -11.81 7.41
C VAL A 535 -26.73 -12.74 8.12
N SER A 536 -27.56 -12.20 9.00
CA SER A 536 -28.55 -12.98 9.77
C SER A 536 -29.59 -13.73 8.90
N SER A 537 -29.76 -13.34 7.63
CA SER A 537 -30.59 -14.05 6.66
C SER A 537 -29.91 -15.23 5.96
N GLY A 538 -28.67 -15.58 6.35
CA GLY A 538 -27.90 -16.67 5.74
C GLY A 538 -27.19 -16.31 4.43
N MET A 539 -27.12 -15.02 4.06
CA MET A 539 -26.45 -14.59 2.83
C MET A 539 -24.95 -14.31 3.09
N PRO A 540 -24.02 -15.01 2.42
CA PRO A 540 -22.59 -14.77 2.57
C PRO A 540 -22.13 -13.53 1.79
N TYR A 541 -21.19 -12.79 2.37
CA TYR A 541 -20.41 -11.73 1.72
C TYR A 541 -18.94 -12.12 1.74
N ILE A 542 -18.29 -12.07 0.57
CA ILE A 542 -16.89 -12.45 0.39
C ILE A 542 -16.10 -11.23 -0.06
N SER A 543 -15.14 -10.78 0.75
CA SER A 543 -14.18 -9.74 0.36
C SER A 543 -12.95 -10.33 -0.30
N TYR A 544 -12.44 -9.67 -1.34
CA TYR A 544 -11.23 -10.07 -2.08
C TYR A 544 -10.64 -8.87 -2.83
N SER A 545 -9.51 -9.04 -3.53
CA SER A 545 -8.98 -8.00 -4.43
C SER A 545 -8.46 -8.56 -5.75
N THR A 546 -8.34 -7.69 -6.75
CA THR A 546 -7.79 -8.00 -8.09
C THR A 546 -6.44 -7.33 -8.31
N TYR A 547 -5.60 -7.88 -9.19
CA TYR A 547 -4.24 -7.36 -9.46
C TYR A 547 -4.21 -6.24 -10.53
N ASP A 548 -4.98 -6.41 -11.60
CA ASP A 548 -4.92 -5.54 -12.78
C ASP A 548 -6.29 -5.46 -13.50
N PRO A 549 -7.01 -4.33 -13.37
CA PRO A 549 -6.72 -3.19 -12.49
C PRO A 549 -6.80 -3.58 -11.00
N PRO A 550 -5.98 -2.94 -10.15
CA PRO A 550 -6.01 -3.19 -8.72
C PRO A 550 -7.29 -2.66 -8.08
N ALA A 551 -8.05 -3.53 -7.41
CA ALA A 551 -9.28 -3.14 -6.73
C ALA A 551 -9.58 -4.04 -5.54
N LEU A 552 -10.04 -3.45 -4.42
CA LEU A 552 -10.77 -4.14 -3.37
C LEU A 552 -12.21 -4.36 -3.82
N LYS A 553 -12.73 -5.58 -3.63
CA LYS A 553 -14.07 -5.99 -4.06
C LYS A 553 -14.79 -6.77 -2.99
N VAL A 554 -16.11 -6.81 -3.11
CA VAL A 554 -16.97 -7.72 -2.36
C VAL A 554 -17.95 -8.43 -3.30
N ALA A 555 -18.22 -9.70 -3.04
CA ALA A 555 -19.21 -10.50 -3.74
C ALA A 555 -20.26 -11.05 -2.77
N HIS A 556 -21.52 -11.09 -3.18
CA HIS A 556 -22.60 -11.77 -2.46
C HIS A 556 -23.63 -12.34 -3.44
N PRO A 557 -24.41 -13.36 -3.05
CA PRO A 557 -25.49 -13.86 -3.88
C PRO A 557 -26.56 -12.80 -4.15
N VAL A 558 -27.17 -12.85 -5.33
CA VAL A 558 -28.28 -11.95 -5.70
C VAL A 558 -29.55 -12.28 -4.91
N THR A 559 -29.78 -13.56 -4.62
CA THR A 559 -30.96 -14.06 -3.90
C THR A 559 -30.54 -14.87 -2.68
N ALA A 560 -31.07 -14.53 -1.50
CA ALA A 560 -30.79 -15.30 -0.28
C ALA A 560 -31.19 -16.77 -0.44
N GLY A 561 -30.29 -17.69 -0.07
CA GLY A 561 -30.51 -19.15 -0.17
C GLY A 561 -30.38 -19.72 -1.59
N SER A 562 -29.99 -18.94 -2.59
CA SER A 562 -29.60 -19.42 -3.93
C SER A 562 -28.21 -18.89 -4.26
N TYR A 563 -27.36 -19.76 -4.80
CA TYR A 563 -25.96 -19.44 -5.12
C TYR A 563 -25.67 -19.44 -6.63
N ASP A 564 -26.73 -19.40 -7.44
CA ASP A 564 -26.64 -19.48 -8.91
C ASP A 564 -26.16 -18.17 -9.53
N GLU A 565 -26.45 -17.04 -8.89
CA GLU A 565 -26.12 -15.70 -9.37
C GLU A 565 -25.48 -14.87 -8.25
N TRP A 566 -24.37 -14.19 -8.59
CA TRP A 566 -23.59 -13.37 -7.67
C TRP A 566 -23.47 -11.94 -8.17
N GLU A 567 -23.65 -11.00 -7.26
CA GLU A 567 -23.34 -9.59 -7.48
C GLU A 567 -21.92 -9.31 -6.99
N ILE A 568 -21.16 -8.57 -7.79
CA ILE A 568 -19.77 -8.17 -7.49
C ILE A 568 -19.69 -6.65 -7.54
N GLN A 569 -19.17 -6.06 -6.46
CA GLN A 569 -19.02 -4.62 -6.34
C GLN A 569 -17.56 -4.26 -6.05
N THR A 570 -17.08 -3.21 -6.73
CA THR A 570 -15.82 -2.57 -6.39
C THR A 570 -16.02 -1.67 -5.17
N VAL A 571 -15.24 -1.92 -4.12
CA VAL A 571 -15.22 -1.13 -2.89
C VAL A 571 -14.29 0.07 -3.06
N GLU A 572 -13.07 -0.17 -3.54
CA GLU A 572 -12.07 0.85 -3.79
C GLU A 572 -11.07 0.40 -4.86
N ASN A 573 -10.64 1.30 -5.74
CA ASN A 573 -9.57 1.03 -6.71
C ASN A 573 -8.20 1.16 -6.01
N VAL A 574 -7.84 0.11 -5.27
CA VAL A 574 -6.65 0.05 -4.43
C VAL A 574 -5.96 -1.29 -4.60
N ARG A 575 -4.62 -1.27 -4.54
CA ARG A 575 -3.83 -2.50 -4.48
C ARG A 575 -3.75 -2.96 -3.03
N VAL A 576 -4.60 -3.92 -2.69
CA VAL A 576 -4.65 -4.51 -1.35
C VAL A 576 -3.37 -5.29 -1.06
N MET A 577 -2.94 -5.27 0.19
CA MET A 577 -1.87 -6.14 0.70
C MET A 577 -2.29 -7.61 0.66
N TRP A 578 -1.62 -8.44 1.45
CA TRP A 578 -1.81 -9.88 1.45
C TRP A 578 -3.28 -10.32 1.69
N ARG A 579 -4.06 -9.60 2.53
CA ARG A 579 -5.39 -10.06 2.96
C ARG A 579 -6.44 -8.98 3.15
N THR A 580 -7.68 -9.39 2.96
CA THR A 580 -8.87 -8.70 3.46
C THR A 580 -9.39 -9.33 4.75
N SER A 581 -10.19 -8.58 5.51
CA SER A 581 -10.98 -9.10 6.63
C SER A 581 -12.32 -8.40 6.62
N ILE A 582 -13.39 -9.12 6.86
CA ILE A 582 -14.76 -8.63 6.71
C ILE A 582 -15.57 -8.98 7.95
N ALA A 583 -16.44 -8.06 8.36
CA ALA A 583 -17.47 -8.26 9.35
C ALA A 583 -18.80 -7.71 8.80
N ILE A 584 -19.92 -8.16 9.37
CA ILE A 584 -21.27 -7.72 9.00
C ILE A 584 -21.89 -6.99 10.19
N ASN A 585 -22.44 -5.80 9.97
CA ASN A 585 -23.21 -5.08 10.99
C ASN A 585 -24.66 -5.62 11.11
N SER A 586 -25.39 -5.21 12.13
CA SER A 586 -26.77 -5.65 12.39
C SER A 586 -27.75 -5.33 11.26
N SER A 587 -27.42 -4.36 10.39
CA SER A 587 -28.20 -4.00 9.20
C SER A 587 -27.90 -4.90 7.99
N GLY A 588 -26.98 -5.85 8.13
CA GLY A 588 -26.57 -6.76 7.06
C GLY A 588 -25.54 -6.15 6.10
N LEU A 589 -24.89 -5.05 6.49
CA LEU A 589 -23.92 -4.36 5.62
C LEU A 589 -22.48 -4.74 5.99
N PRO A 590 -21.62 -4.96 4.99
CA PRO A 590 -20.22 -5.31 5.20
C PRO A 590 -19.34 -4.13 5.63
N VAL A 591 -18.42 -4.45 6.54
CA VAL A 591 -17.31 -3.61 6.97
C VAL A 591 -16.01 -4.38 6.74
N ILE A 592 -15.07 -3.81 6.00
CA ILE A 592 -13.87 -4.48 5.50
C ILE A 592 -12.61 -3.75 6.01
N GLY A 593 -11.70 -4.48 6.64
CA GLY A 593 -10.33 -4.04 6.91
C GLY A 593 -9.37 -4.52 5.82
N TYR A 594 -8.42 -3.68 5.41
CA TYR A 594 -7.45 -4.01 4.36
C TYR A 594 -6.20 -3.10 4.44
N GLY A 595 -5.04 -3.64 4.09
CA GLY A 595 -3.81 -2.85 3.92
C GLY A 595 -3.70 -2.30 2.49
N ASP A 596 -3.24 -1.07 2.33
CA ASP A 596 -2.94 -0.44 1.03
C ASP A 596 -1.44 -0.52 0.74
N THR A 597 -1.06 -1.25 -0.31
CA THR A 597 0.35 -1.46 -0.67
C THR A 597 1.02 -0.24 -1.30
N ALA A 598 0.26 0.73 -1.82
CA ALA A 598 0.85 1.89 -2.49
C ALA A 598 1.60 2.78 -1.48
N ILE A 599 1.07 2.86 -0.26
CA ILE A 599 1.51 3.77 0.79
C ILE A 599 1.79 3.05 2.14
N ASP A 600 1.71 1.72 2.15
CA ASP A 600 2.02 0.86 3.31
C ASP A 600 1.13 1.12 4.57
N ILE A 601 -0.13 1.54 4.38
CA ILE A 601 -1.05 1.90 5.48
C ILE A 601 -2.18 0.87 5.68
N LEU A 602 -2.85 0.91 6.84
CA LEU A 602 -4.05 0.14 7.13
C LEU A 602 -5.29 1.02 6.94
N LYS A 603 -6.27 0.52 6.20
CA LYS A 603 -7.54 1.18 5.89
C LYS A 603 -8.72 0.31 6.29
N TRP A 604 -9.88 0.95 6.30
CA TRP A 604 -11.17 0.29 6.45
C TRP A 604 -12.17 0.85 5.44
N ALA A 605 -13.19 0.06 5.13
CA ALA A 605 -14.32 0.44 4.32
C ALA A 605 -15.63 -0.05 4.95
N GLU A 606 -16.69 0.74 4.88
CA GLU A 606 -18.04 0.37 5.34
C GLU A 606 -19.06 0.68 4.25
N ARG A 607 -19.93 -0.29 3.99
CA ARG A 607 -21.06 -0.11 3.08
C ARG A 607 -22.16 0.67 3.79
N LEU A 608 -22.65 1.73 3.14
CA LEU A 608 -23.63 2.66 3.71
C LEU A 608 -25.08 2.29 3.37
N GLU A 609 -25.30 1.56 2.27
CA GLU A 609 -26.63 1.18 1.79
C GLU A 609 -26.63 -0.28 1.23
N PRO A 610 -27.77 -1.00 1.31
CA PRO A 610 -27.91 -2.41 0.92
C PRO A 610 -27.50 -2.79 -0.51
#